data_AF-A0A359MA37-F1
#
_entry.id   AF-A0A359MA37-F1
#
_cell.length_a   1.000
_cell.length_b   1.000
_cell.length_c   1.000
_cell.angle_alpha   90.00
_cell.angle_beta   90.00
_cell.angle_gamma   90.00
#
_symmetry.space_group_name_H-M   'P 1'
#
loop_
_entity.id
_entity.type
_entity.pdbx_description
1 polymer ?
#
loop_
_entity_poly.entity_id
_entity_poly.type
_entity_poly.pdbx_seq_one_letter_code
_entity_poly.pdbx_strand_id
1 'polypeptide(L)'
;LLEQVMIHRMEKEVFHLNETDDPHKAVMASASIPVLFGSTTIGENHYVDGGIIDNCPIQPLLDAGCNIIISVSIDGHFHAKKYEEHNIMLVNLETKYLFHMIPYDILDFKPDAVTSKAEYGYRMAKLMLQKLRNEGYLTKRNYWKVPKSHYMIEIDKEEETKLKDEVKSIWT
;
A
#
# COMPACT_ATOMS: atom_id res chain seq x y z
N LEU A 1 6.63 -4.45 26.75
CA LEU A 1 5.24 -4.49 26.26
C LEU A 1 4.59 -3.11 26.27
N LEU A 2 4.55 -2.39 27.41
CA LEU A 2 3.96 -1.05 27.50
C LEU A 2 4.60 -0.02 26.55
N GLU A 3 5.92 -0.07 26.34
CA GLU A 3 6.60 0.88 25.43
C GLU A 3 6.20 0.71 23.96
N GLN A 4 5.86 -0.51 23.53
CA GLN A 4 5.44 -0.79 22.14
C GLN A 4 4.06 -0.23 21.79
N VAL A 5 3.31 0.31 22.76
CA VAL A 5 1.99 0.91 22.55
C VAL A 5 1.94 2.40 22.91
N MET A 6 3.07 2.99 23.33
CA MET A 6 3.20 4.41 23.64
C MET A 6 3.51 5.20 22.36
N ILE A 7 2.54 5.25 21.45
CA ILE A 7 2.70 5.81 20.09
C ILE A 7 3.27 7.23 20.11
N HIS A 8 2.90 8.05 21.10
CA HIS A 8 3.37 9.43 21.23
C HIS A 8 4.88 9.58 21.55
N ARG A 9 5.58 8.47 21.83
CA ARG A 9 7.05 8.44 22.03
C ARG A 9 7.79 7.86 20.84
N MET A 10 7.08 7.44 19.80
CA MET A 10 7.67 6.82 18.62
C MET A 10 8.03 7.89 17.59
N GLU A 11 9.17 7.67 16.93
CA GLU A 11 9.62 8.49 15.81
C GLU A 11 9.60 7.64 14.55
N LYS A 12 9.18 8.25 13.43
CA LYS A 12 9.21 7.58 12.13
C LYS A 12 10.66 7.52 11.64
N GLU A 13 11.10 6.33 11.26
CA GLU A 13 12.37 6.13 10.57
C GLU A 13 12.15 5.46 9.21
N VAL A 14 12.89 5.88 8.19
CA VAL A 14 12.84 5.32 6.83
C VAL A 14 14.19 4.66 6.55
N PHE A 15 14.17 3.34 6.34
CA PHE A 15 15.36 2.59 5.94
C PHE A 15 15.50 2.59 4.42
N HIS A 16 16.62 3.11 3.92
CA HIS A 16 17.01 2.95 2.53
C HIS A 16 17.72 1.59 2.38
N LEU A 17 17.00 0.58 1.86
CA LEU A 17 17.49 -0.81 1.80
C LEU A 17 18.81 -0.99 1.02
N ASN A 18 19.13 -0.06 0.11
CA ASN A 18 20.36 -0.08 -0.67
C ASN A 18 21.57 0.49 0.09
N GLU A 19 21.34 1.14 1.24
CA GLU A 19 22.33 1.86 2.03
C GLU A 19 22.52 1.25 3.42
N THR A 20 21.66 0.30 3.81
CA THR A 20 21.76 -0.43 5.08
C THR A 20 22.70 -1.63 4.96
N ASP A 21 23.48 -1.88 6.01
CA ASP A 21 24.36 -3.04 6.12
C ASP A 21 23.56 -4.37 6.23
N ASP A 22 22.33 -4.32 6.74
CA ASP A 22 21.46 -5.47 6.93
C ASP A 22 20.01 -5.17 6.47
N PRO A 23 19.72 -5.31 5.17
CA PRO A 23 18.39 -5.04 4.63
C PRO A 23 17.33 -6.03 5.14
N HIS A 24 17.73 -7.26 5.47
CA HIS A 24 16.80 -8.24 6.05
C HIS A 24 16.30 -7.75 7.41
N LYS A 25 17.19 -7.21 8.25
CA LYS A 25 16.83 -6.69 9.56
C LYS A 25 15.99 -5.42 9.50
N ALA A 26 16.23 -4.55 8.52
CA ALA A 26 15.36 -3.40 8.24
C ALA A 26 13.92 -3.84 7.87
N VAL A 27 13.79 -4.87 7.03
CA VAL A 27 12.48 -5.44 6.69
C VAL A 27 11.81 -6.07 7.92
N MET A 28 12.55 -6.81 8.74
CA MET A 28 12.04 -7.36 10.01
C MET A 28 11.54 -6.27 10.95
N ALA A 29 12.26 -5.15 11.07
CA ALA A 29 11.83 -3.98 11.83
C ALA A 29 10.51 -3.41 11.30
N SER A 30 10.37 -3.26 9.98
CA SER A 30 9.13 -2.77 9.37
C SER A 30 7.94 -3.71 9.55
N ALA A 31 8.16 -5.02 9.73
CA ALA A 31 7.11 -6.03 9.92
C ALA A 31 6.85 -6.40 11.39
N SER A 32 7.46 -5.66 12.34
CA SER A 32 7.40 -5.93 13.78
C SER A 32 6.10 -5.42 14.41
N ILE A 33 4.96 -6.02 14.04
CA ILE A 33 3.64 -5.60 14.55
C ILE A 33 3.62 -5.70 16.07
N PRO A 34 3.35 -4.59 16.81
CA PRO A 34 3.33 -4.60 18.26
C PRO A 34 2.41 -5.68 18.82
N VAL A 35 2.81 -6.23 19.98
CA VAL A 35 2.12 -7.35 20.67
C VAL A 35 2.21 -8.69 19.93
N LEU A 36 2.08 -8.73 18.60
CA LEU A 36 2.09 -9.96 17.81
C LEU A 36 3.48 -10.51 17.54
N PHE A 37 4.39 -9.66 17.03
CA PHE A 37 5.74 -10.06 16.64
C PHE A 37 6.83 -9.45 17.52
N GLY A 38 6.46 -8.53 18.42
CA GLY A 38 7.42 -7.82 19.27
C GLY A 38 8.17 -6.74 18.49
N SER A 39 9.31 -6.30 19.02
CA SER A 39 10.15 -5.26 18.42
C SER A 39 11.45 -5.82 17.88
N THR A 40 11.96 -5.28 16.78
CA THR A 40 13.29 -5.61 16.24
C THR A 40 14.33 -4.61 16.75
N THR A 41 15.49 -5.09 17.20
CA THR A 41 16.56 -4.22 17.73
C THR A 41 17.66 -4.02 16.71
N ILE A 42 17.92 -2.78 16.27
CA ILE A 42 19.01 -2.42 15.35
C ILE A 42 19.90 -1.41 16.05
N GLY A 43 21.18 -1.76 16.28
CA GLY A 43 22.06 -0.97 17.14
C GLY A 43 21.49 -0.88 18.55
N GLU A 44 21.33 0.35 19.04
CA GLU A 44 20.75 0.66 20.36
C GLU A 44 19.24 0.95 20.31
N ASN A 45 18.66 0.96 19.11
CA ASN A 45 17.27 1.34 18.90
C ASN A 45 16.35 0.12 18.80
N HIS A 46 15.10 0.28 19.25
CA HIS A 46 14.05 -0.72 19.17
C HIS A 46 12.95 -0.25 18.21
N TYR A 47 12.68 -1.06 17.19
CA TYR A 47 11.75 -0.77 16.12
C TYR A 47 10.49 -1.61 16.20
N VAL A 48 9.39 -1.00 15.79
CA VAL A 48 8.09 -1.65 15.58
C VAL A 48 7.59 -1.32 14.18
N ASP A 49 6.55 -2.02 13.75
CA ASP A 49 5.88 -1.79 12.46
C ASP A 49 5.46 -0.32 12.28
N GLY A 50 5.81 0.24 11.12
CA GLY A 50 5.56 1.64 10.77
C GLY A 50 4.11 1.96 10.44
N GLY A 51 3.25 0.96 10.24
CA GLY A 51 1.84 1.10 9.90
C GLY A 51 1.01 1.87 10.93
N ILE A 52 1.51 1.98 12.17
CA ILE A 52 0.90 2.80 13.22
C ILE A 52 1.04 4.30 12.93
N ILE A 53 2.13 4.72 12.29
CA ILE A 53 2.45 6.13 12.03
C ILE A 53 2.21 6.49 10.56
N ASP A 54 2.66 5.64 9.63
CA ASP A 54 2.60 5.90 8.19
C ASP A 54 2.51 4.58 7.40
N ASN A 55 1.30 4.05 7.24
CA ASN A 55 1.05 2.75 6.59
C ASN A 55 1.23 2.77 5.05
N CYS A 56 1.16 3.94 4.42
CA CYS A 56 1.40 4.09 2.98
C CYS A 56 2.35 5.29 2.74
N PRO A 57 3.66 5.08 2.93
CA PRO A 57 4.64 6.17 2.95
C PRO A 57 4.93 6.67 1.54
N ILE A 58 4.22 7.71 1.11
CA ILE A 58 4.43 8.38 -0.20
C ILE A 58 5.62 9.35 -0.14
N GLN A 59 5.92 9.94 1.02
CA GLN A 59 6.95 10.97 1.16
C GLN A 59 8.33 10.58 0.60
N PRO A 60 8.89 9.37 0.88
CA PRO A 60 10.18 8.99 0.33
C PRO A 60 10.23 8.96 -1.21
N LEU A 61 9.09 8.69 -1.86
CA LEU A 61 8.98 8.72 -3.33
C LEU A 61 8.97 10.15 -3.87
N LEU A 62 8.34 11.07 -3.15
CA LEU A 62 8.35 12.50 -3.48
C LEU A 62 9.76 13.08 -3.37
N ASP A 63 10.46 12.74 -2.28
CA ASP A 63 11.84 13.17 -2.03
C ASP A 63 12.79 12.62 -3.10
N ALA A 64 12.52 11.41 -3.62
CA ALA A 64 13.23 10.80 -4.74
C ALA A 64 12.87 11.39 -6.12
N GLY A 65 11.92 12.34 -6.19
CA GLY A 65 11.52 13.00 -7.43
C GLY A 65 10.57 12.17 -8.31
N CYS A 66 9.88 11.16 -7.76
CA CYS A 66 8.87 10.41 -8.50
C CYS A 66 7.67 11.31 -8.85
N ASN A 67 7.30 11.33 -10.12
CA ASN A 67 6.13 12.06 -10.63
C ASN A 67 4.94 11.17 -10.97
N ILE A 68 5.13 9.84 -10.92
CA ILE A 68 4.08 8.83 -11.00
C ILE A 68 4.23 7.96 -9.77
N ILE A 69 3.18 7.86 -8.98
CA ILE A 69 3.15 7.09 -7.75
C ILE A 69 1.98 6.13 -7.81
N ILE A 70 2.25 4.84 -7.64
CA ILE A 70 1.23 3.80 -7.59
C ILE A 70 1.11 3.36 -6.13
N SER A 71 0.02 3.74 -5.47
CA SER A 71 -0.26 3.36 -4.08
C SER A 71 -1.14 2.12 -4.03
N VAL A 72 -0.79 1.18 -3.15
CA VAL A 72 -1.59 -0.01 -2.87
C VAL A 72 -1.90 -0.01 -1.38
N SER A 73 -2.99 0.67 -1.00
CA SER A 73 -3.46 0.66 0.38
C SER A 73 -4.45 -0.48 0.60
N ILE A 74 -4.28 -1.21 1.70
CA ILE A 74 -5.07 -2.41 2.03
C ILE A 74 -6.00 -2.23 3.22
N ASP A 75 -5.87 -1.13 3.97
CA ASP A 75 -6.61 -0.89 5.22
C ASP A 75 -7.66 0.23 5.13
N GLY A 76 -7.74 0.91 3.99
CA GLY A 76 -8.68 2.01 3.77
C GLY A 76 -8.36 3.31 4.50
N HIS A 77 -7.17 3.43 5.10
CA HIS A 77 -6.74 4.62 5.86
C HIS A 77 -5.82 5.54 5.05
N PHE A 78 -5.74 5.36 3.74
CA PHE A 78 -4.91 6.20 2.90
C PHE A 78 -5.56 7.56 2.63
N HIS A 79 -4.87 8.63 3.04
CA HIS A 79 -5.35 10.01 2.89
C HIS A 79 -4.68 10.70 1.70
N ALA A 80 -5.12 10.36 0.48
CA ALA A 80 -4.55 10.90 -0.76
C ALA A 80 -4.54 12.44 -0.84
N LYS A 81 -5.52 13.11 -0.22
CA LYS A 81 -5.64 14.59 -0.18
C LYS A 81 -4.40 15.30 0.37
N LYS A 82 -3.62 14.62 1.24
CA LYS A 82 -2.37 15.15 1.79
C LYS A 82 -1.36 15.53 0.70
N TYR A 83 -1.47 14.95 -0.50
CA TYR A 83 -0.50 15.10 -1.58
C TYR A 83 -0.99 15.98 -2.74
N GLU A 84 -2.14 16.65 -2.60
CA GLU A 84 -2.75 17.49 -3.65
C GLU A 84 -1.87 18.67 -4.09
N GLU A 85 -0.99 19.16 -3.22
CA GLU A 85 -0.06 20.26 -3.53
C GLU A 85 1.14 19.81 -4.38
N HIS A 86 1.34 18.50 -4.57
CA HIS A 86 2.45 17.95 -5.32
C HIS A 86 2.03 17.67 -6.77
N ASN A 87 2.87 18.08 -7.73
CA ASN A 87 2.64 17.85 -9.16
C ASN A 87 2.95 16.40 -9.58
N ILE A 88 2.17 15.47 -9.06
CA ILE A 88 2.29 14.03 -9.29
C ILE A 88 1.02 13.45 -9.91
N MET A 89 1.18 12.33 -10.59
CA MET A 89 0.09 11.41 -10.88
C MET A 89 0.04 10.32 -9.80
N LEU A 90 -1.02 10.32 -8.99
CA LEU A 90 -1.27 9.31 -7.97
C LEU A 90 -2.29 8.28 -8.47
N VAL A 91 -1.83 7.04 -8.67
CA VAL A 91 -2.66 5.89 -9.05
C VAL A 91 -2.97 5.10 -7.78
N ASN A 92 -4.18 5.26 -7.24
CA ASN A 92 -4.59 4.57 -6.02
C ASN A 92 -5.31 3.26 -6.34
N LEU A 93 -4.68 2.13 -5.96
CA LEU A 93 -5.19 0.76 -6.10
C LEU A 93 -5.85 0.25 -4.81
N GLU A 94 -6.32 1.15 -3.96
CA GLU A 94 -7.02 0.80 -2.73
C GLU A 94 -8.20 -0.14 -2.99
N THR A 95 -8.32 -1.17 -2.15
CA THR A 95 -9.41 -2.15 -2.21
C THR A 95 -10.35 -1.94 -1.03
N LYS A 96 -11.65 -1.78 -1.29
CA LYS A 96 -12.69 -1.58 -0.26
C LYS A 96 -13.31 -2.90 0.21
N TYR A 97 -13.14 -3.98 -0.54
CA TYR A 97 -13.77 -5.27 -0.25
C TYR A 97 -12.81 -6.42 0.10
N LEU A 98 -11.49 -6.22 -0.01
CA LEU A 98 -10.51 -7.31 0.10
C LEU A 98 -10.20 -7.70 1.55
N PHE A 99 -10.08 -6.72 2.43
CA PHE A 99 -9.82 -6.94 3.85
C PHE A 99 -10.99 -6.37 4.64
N HIS A 100 -11.68 -7.22 5.39
CA HIS A 100 -12.57 -6.71 6.43
C HIS A 100 -11.66 -6.15 7.54
N MET A 101 -12.02 -5.01 8.14
CA MET A 101 -11.21 -4.24 9.13
C MET A 101 -10.86 -4.99 10.46
N ILE A 102 -10.82 -6.32 10.47
CA ILE A 102 -10.51 -7.16 11.62
C ILE A 102 -9.09 -7.75 11.43
N PRO A 103 -8.19 -7.63 12.41
CA PRO A 103 -6.81 -8.15 12.34
C PRO A 103 -6.70 -9.63 11.96
N TYR A 104 -7.73 -10.43 12.27
CA TYR A 104 -7.79 -11.85 11.93
C TYR A 104 -7.80 -12.12 10.43
N ASP A 105 -8.40 -11.23 9.63
CA ASP A 105 -8.46 -11.38 8.17
C ASP A 105 -7.09 -11.05 7.52
N ILE A 106 -6.37 -10.07 8.06
CA ILE A 106 -5.02 -9.72 7.59
C ILE A 106 -4.02 -10.85 7.88
N LEU A 107 -4.24 -11.61 8.97
CA LEU A 107 -3.37 -12.70 9.41
C LEU A 107 -3.89 -14.10 9.00
N ASP A 108 -4.84 -14.18 8.06
CA ASP A 108 -5.28 -15.47 7.51
C ASP A 108 -4.31 -15.96 6.42
N PHE A 109 -3.33 -16.76 6.85
CA PHE A 109 -2.32 -17.37 5.99
C PHE A 109 -2.74 -18.71 5.38
N LYS A 110 -4.04 -19.07 5.40
CA LYS A 110 -4.50 -20.28 4.70
C LYS A 110 -4.19 -20.14 3.19
N PRO A 111 -3.63 -21.19 2.54
CA PRO A 111 -3.24 -21.12 1.13
C PRO A 111 -4.34 -20.61 0.19
N ASP A 112 -5.58 -21.04 0.41
CA ASP A 112 -6.72 -20.60 -0.40
C ASP A 112 -7.01 -19.11 -0.21
N ALA A 113 -6.98 -18.62 1.04
CA ALA A 113 -7.20 -17.20 1.35
C ALA A 113 -6.11 -16.31 0.73
N VAL A 114 -4.84 -16.72 0.83
CA VAL A 114 -3.70 -16.04 0.22
C VAL A 114 -3.85 -15.99 -1.31
N THR A 115 -4.17 -17.14 -1.92
CA THR A 115 -4.37 -17.24 -3.38
C THR A 115 -5.54 -16.35 -3.83
N SER A 116 -6.64 -16.33 -3.08
CA SER A 116 -7.81 -15.45 -3.30
C SER A 116 -7.42 -13.99 -3.30
N LYS A 117 -6.71 -13.58 -2.25
CA LYS A 117 -6.34 -12.17 -2.08
C LYS A 117 -5.36 -11.70 -3.15
N ALA A 118 -4.39 -12.55 -3.50
CA ALA A 118 -3.44 -12.29 -4.58
C ALA A 118 -4.15 -12.16 -5.95
N GLU A 119 -5.07 -13.07 -6.28
CA GLU A 119 -5.84 -13.01 -7.53
C GLU A 119 -6.73 -11.76 -7.59
N TYR A 120 -7.36 -11.38 -6.47
CA TYR A 120 -8.15 -10.16 -6.39
C TYR A 120 -7.29 -8.92 -6.67
N GLY A 121 -6.13 -8.81 -6.03
CA GLY A 121 -5.17 -7.71 -6.27
C GLY A 121 -4.68 -7.66 -7.72
N TYR A 122 -4.40 -8.83 -8.32
CA TYR A 122 -4.03 -8.93 -9.74
C TYR A 122 -5.12 -8.41 -10.67
N ARG A 123 -6.38 -8.74 -10.39
CA ARG A 123 -7.53 -8.26 -11.17
C ARG A 123 -7.79 -6.77 -10.99
N MET A 124 -7.65 -6.25 -9.77
CA MET A 124 -7.70 -4.81 -9.49
C MET A 124 -6.65 -4.05 -10.30
N ALA A 125 -5.41 -4.55 -10.33
CA ALA A 125 -4.34 -3.97 -11.13
C ALA A 125 -4.67 -3.99 -12.63
N LYS A 126 -5.22 -5.09 -13.17
CA LYS A 126 -5.69 -5.16 -14.56
C LYS A 126 -6.76 -4.12 -14.88
N LEU A 127 -7.76 -3.99 -13.99
CA LEU A 127 -8.84 -3.02 -14.12
C LEU A 127 -8.28 -1.60 -14.17
N MET A 128 -7.36 -1.25 -13.26
CA MET A 128 -6.70 0.05 -13.25
C MET A 128 -5.87 0.31 -14.51
N LEU A 129 -5.11 -0.67 -14.99
CA LEU A 129 -4.36 -0.54 -16.24
C LEU A 129 -5.29 -0.31 -17.44
N GLN A 130 -6.47 -0.94 -17.45
CA GLN A 130 -7.48 -0.70 -18.47
C GLN A 130 -8.08 0.71 -18.35
N LYS A 131 -8.42 1.15 -17.13
CA LYS A 131 -8.91 2.51 -16.85
C LYS A 131 -7.92 3.58 -17.30
N LEU A 132 -6.65 3.45 -16.91
CA LEU A 132 -5.53 4.30 -17.33
C LEU A 132 -5.40 4.38 -18.86
N ARG A 133 -5.62 3.28 -19.57
CA ARG A 133 -5.60 3.25 -21.05
C ARG A 133 -6.81 3.95 -21.65
N ASN A 134 -8.00 3.72 -21.10
CA ASN A 134 -9.25 4.32 -21.56
C ASN A 134 -9.24 5.84 -21.37
N GLU A 135 -8.71 6.32 -20.24
CA GLU A 135 -8.55 7.75 -19.94
C GLU A 135 -7.33 8.37 -20.65
N GLY A 136 -6.52 7.56 -21.32
CA GLY A 136 -5.41 8.02 -22.16
C GLY A 136 -4.11 8.34 -21.41
N TYR A 137 -4.03 8.04 -20.11
CA TYR A 137 -2.83 8.20 -19.28
C TYR A 137 -1.79 7.10 -19.48
N LEU A 138 -2.19 5.93 -20.00
CA LEU A 138 -1.28 4.85 -20.38
C LEU A 138 -1.51 4.46 -21.84
N THR A 139 -0.48 4.56 -22.67
CA THR A 139 -0.60 4.20 -24.10
C THR A 139 -0.62 2.68 -24.30
N LYS A 140 -1.03 2.23 -25.50
CA LYS A 140 -0.92 0.81 -25.92
C LYS A 140 0.52 0.28 -25.91
N ARG A 141 1.52 1.17 -25.96
CA ARG A 141 2.95 0.86 -25.85
C ARG A 141 3.48 1.05 -24.41
N ASN A 142 2.60 1.20 -23.43
CA ASN A 142 2.90 1.38 -22.00
C ASN A 142 3.71 2.65 -21.65
N TYR A 143 3.68 3.68 -22.51
CA TYR A 143 4.14 5.02 -22.15
C TYR A 143 3.09 5.75 -21.31
N TRP A 144 3.55 6.41 -20.24
CA TRP A 144 2.75 7.26 -19.38
C TRP A 144 2.58 8.67 -19.97
N LYS A 145 1.39 9.23 -19.85
CA LYS A 145 1.11 10.65 -20.13
C LYS A 145 0.80 11.34 -18.81
N VAL A 146 1.84 11.85 -18.15
CA VAL A 146 1.72 12.46 -16.82
C VAL A 146 1.12 13.87 -16.94
N PRO A 147 0.05 14.20 -16.19
CA PRO A 147 -0.47 15.55 -16.10
C PRO A 147 0.56 16.55 -15.54
N LYS A 148 0.39 17.84 -15.86
CA LYS A 148 1.30 18.91 -15.38
C LYS A 148 1.00 19.35 -13.95
N SER A 149 -0.21 19.09 -13.47
CA SER A 149 -0.67 19.34 -12.12
C SER A 149 -0.93 18.03 -11.41
N HIS A 150 -1.19 18.09 -10.10
CA HIS A 150 -1.70 16.94 -9.36
C HIS A 150 -2.87 16.28 -10.11
N TYR A 151 -2.83 14.95 -10.19
CA TYR A 151 -3.93 14.15 -10.70
C TYR A 151 -4.00 12.84 -9.94
N MET A 152 -5.20 12.49 -9.48
CA MET A 152 -5.46 11.22 -8.83
C MET A 152 -6.41 10.39 -9.68
N ILE A 153 -6.09 9.11 -9.83
CA ILE A 153 -6.96 8.12 -10.44
C ILE A 153 -7.12 6.94 -9.46
N GLU A 154 -8.36 6.53 -9.25
CA GLU A 154 -8.73 5.44 -8.36
C GLU A 154 -9.80 4.56 -9.01
N ILE A 155 -9.94 3.32 -8.53
CA ILE A 155 -11.08 2.48 -8.89
C ILE A 155 -12.27 2.94 -8.04
N ASP A 156 -13.36 3.34 -8.68
CA ASP A 156 -14.55 3.73 -7.95
C ASP A 156 -15.29 2.50 -7.38
N LYS A 157 -16.25 2.77 -6.49
CA LYS A 157 -16.97 1.71 -5.79
C LYS A 157 -17.80 0.83 -6.75
N GLU A 158 -18.32 1.40 -7.83
CA GLU A 158 -19.13 0.65 -8.80
C GLU A 158 -18.23 -0.27 -9.64
N GLU A 159 -17.09 0.23 -10.10
CA GLU A 159 -16.05 -0.53 -10.79
C GLU A 159 -15.57 -1.72 -9.94
N GLU A 160 -15.24 -1.49 -8.66
CA GLU A 160 -14.79 -2.55 -7.75
C GLU A 160 -15.92 -3.56 -7.43
N THR A 161 -17.17 -3.10 -7.32
CA THR A 161 -18.32 -4.00 -7.09
C THR A 161 -18.51 -4.97 -8.26
N LYS A 162 -18.42 -4.49 -9.49
CA LYS A 162 -18.49 -5.34 -10.70
C LYS A 162 -17.40 -6.39 -10.69
N LEU A 163 -16.17 -5.99 -10.34
CA LEU A 163 -15.04 -6.93 -10.23
C LEU A 163 -15.29 -7.97 -9.14
N LYS A 164 -15.78 -7.55 -7.97
CA LYS A 164 -16.09 -8.45 -6.85
C LYS A 164 -17.11 -9.50 -7.25
N ASP A 165 -18.16 -9.13 -7.96
CA ASP A 165 -19.20 -10.06 -8.40
C ASP A 165 -18.67 -11.05 -9.46
N GLU A 166 -17.81 -10.58 -10.38
CA GLU A 166 -17.09 -11.44 -11.33
C GLU A 166 -16.21 -12.45 -10.58
N VAL A 167 -15.40 -11.98 -9.63
CA VAL A 167 -14.55 -12.85 -8.83
C VAL A 167 -15.39 -13.85 -8.06
N LYS A 168 -16.45 -13.44 -7.35
CA LYS A 168 -17.32 -14.38 -6.63
C LYS A 168 -17.86 -15.49 -7.53
N SER A 169 -18.31 -15.16 -8.74
CA SER A 169 -18.88 -16.13 -9.69
C SER A 169 -17.90 -17.22 -10.14
N ILE A 170 -16.58 -16.98 -10.03
CA ILE A 170 -15.53 -17.93 -10.40
C ILE A 170 -15.22 -18.89 -9.22
N TRP A 171 -15.55 -18.49 -8.00
CA TRP A 171 -15.12 -19.14 -6.74
C TRP A 171 -16.25 -19.87 -6.02
N THR A 172 -17.50 -19.65 -6.43
CA THR A 172 -18.69 -20.44 -6.09
C THR A 172 -18.96 -21.51 -7.13
#